data_AF-K7RMC2-F1
#
_entry.id   AF-K7RMC2-F1
#
_cell.length_a   1.000
_cell.length_b   1.000
_cell.length_c   1.000
_cell.angle_alpha   90.00
_cell.angle_beta   90.00
_cell.angle_gamma   90.00
#
_symmetry.space_group_name_H-M   'P 1'
#
loop_
_entity.id
_entity.type
_entity.pdbx_description
1 polymer ?
#
loop_
_entity_poly.entity_id
_entity_poly.type
_entity_poly.pdbx_seq_one_letter_code
_entity_poly.pdbx_strand_id
1 'polypeptide(L)'
;MRTMRDTENARILASTTTRLLKEGLDERGRYAGGKWGGLYLRAPDIYFRILEKAGDKLVRLSEVAEVRRGFTTGANDFFYLKVLPHRPICPLCGKVHEKALTQEEEATYWAKGERPPEKALVAVRNGLGWEGYLEAAVLRPVFKSPKEAPALTVDVGNLNRVFLPASGDYQTLPLHARNYVDYGEQVPVVVARGRSRGQTLVGIPSLSTVQGRRPWWWLGEWPEAQVILPMFERARKYAFWNPHHAAIDNALYLVLPRYEIDVLRLLIALNSSLFALFKELLARPPEGGGGGPLQIKVYQYEEMPIPDPKLLSPPTQKPLEDFLARPIRNFWEEVGLTPPGFAGLPAPLPDRKALDDLVFDTLGLSEEERQEVYREAAQLVWERIAKARGDLEEEGGTG
;
A
#
# COMPACT_ATOMS: atom_id res chain seq x y z
N MET A 1 -27.39 -12.62 -15.45
CA MET A 1 -28.12 -12.90 -14.19
C MET A 1 -29.50 -12.29 -14.31
N ARG A 2 -30.51 -12.85 -13.65
CA ARG A 2 -31.87 -12.27 -13.69
C ARG A 2 -32.05 -11.36 -12.49
N THR A 3 -32.42 -10.10 -12.71
CA THR A 3 -32.82 -9.19 -11.62
C THR A 3 -34.15 -9.67 -11.05
N MET A 4 -34.15 -10.02 -9.77
CA MET A 4 -35.32 -10.52 -9.03
C MET A 4 -36.08 -9.37 -8.36
N ARG A 5 -35.35 -8.36 -7.90
CA ARG A 5 -35.89 -7.16 -7.28
C ARG A 5 -34.97 -5.99 -7.60
N ASP A 6 -35.57 -4.89 -8.01
CA ASP A 6 -34.89 -3.64 -8.30
C ASP A 6 -35.72 -2.53 -7.64
N THR A 7 -35.21 -1.98 -6.55
CA THR A 7 -35.84 -0.91 -5.75
C THR A 7 -34.81 0.16 -5.49
N GLU A 8 -35.24 1.37 -5.12
CA GLU A 8 -34.34 2.48 -4.77
C GLU A 8 -33.27 2.09 -3.73
N ASN A 9 -33.60 1.18 -2.80
CA ASN A 9 -32.75 0.83 -1.67
C ASN A 9 -32.03 -0.52 -1.79
N ALA A 10 -32.41 -1.36 -2.77
CA ALA A 10 -31.85 -2.70 -2.89
C ALA A 10 -32.07 -3.29 -4.27
N ARG A 11 -31.01 -3.93 -4.78
CA ARG A 11 -31.04 -4.75 -5.98
C ARG A 11 -30.66 -6.18 -5.66
N ILE A 12 -31.47 -7.13 -6.14
CA ILE A 12 -31.29 -8.56 -5.90
C ILE A 12 -31.14 -9.27 -7.24
N LEU A 13 -29.99 -9.89 -7.46
CA LEU A 13 -29.69 -10.70 -8.65
C LEU A 13 -29.80 -12.18 -8.33
N ALA A 14 -30.57 -12.93 -9.12
CA ALA A 14 -30.60 -14.39 -9.06
C ALA A 14 -29.40 -15.00 -9.78
N SER A 15 -28.78 -15.99 -9.12
CA SER A 15 -27.75 -16.88 -9.65
C SER A 15 -28.02 -18.31 -9.21
N THR A 16 -27.50 -19.27 -9.96
CA THR A 16 -27.69 -20.69 -9.66
C THR A 16 -26.71 -21.15 -8.58
N THR A 17 -27.12 -22.11 -7.75
CA THR A 17 -26.26 -22.69 -6.72
C THR A 17 -24.96 -23.23 -7.31
N THR A 18 -25.01 -23.84 -8.50
CA THR A 18 -23.83 -24.35 -9.22
C THR A 18 -22.85 -23.24 -9.59
N ARG A 19 -23.36 -22.09 -10.06
CA ARG A 19 -22.54 -20.94 -10.41
C ARG A 19 -21.93 -20.31 -9.15
N LEU A 20 -22.73 -20.13 -8.11
CA LEU A 20 -22.27 -19.60 -6.82
C LEU A 20 -21.21 -20.48 -6.16
N LEU A 21 -21.38 -21.80 -6.25
CA LEU A 21 -20.39 -22.76 -5.78
C LEU A 21 -19.09 -22.58 -6.54
N LYS A 22 -19.14 -22.59 -7.89
CA LYS A 22 -17.96 -22.42 -8.75
C LYS A 22 -17.23 -21.09 -8.49
N GLU A 23 -17.97 -20.00 -8.30
CA GLU A 23 -17.41 -18.67 -7.95
C GLU A 23 -16.73 -18.64 -6.58
N GLY A 24 -17.09 -19.55 -5.67
CA GLY A 24 -16.50 -19.64 -4.34
C GLY A 24 -15.34 -20.64 -4.23
N LEU A 25 -14.97 -21.36 -5.28
CA LEU A 25 -13.86 -22.32 -5.26
C LEU A 25 -12.52 -21.64 -5.57
N ASP A 26 -11.46 -22.05 -4.87
CA ASP A 26 -10.07 -21.71 -5.21
C ASP A 26 -9.56 -22.53 -6.41
N GLU A 27 -8.35 -22.23 -6.88
CA GLU A 27 -7.69 -22.97 -7.99
C GLU A 27 -7.49 -24.47 -7.70
N ARG A 28 -7.65 -24.90 -6.43
CA ARG A 28 -7.56 -26.29 -5.97
C ARG A 28 -8.93 -26.94 -5.76
N GLY A 29 -10.01 -26.27 -6.16
CA GLY A 29 -11.39 -26.77 -6.04
C GLY A 29 -11.94 -26.76 -4.62
N ARG A 30 -11.34 -26.01 -3.68
CA ARG A 30 -11.82 -25.89 -2.30
C ARG A 30 -12.60 -24.60 -2.13
N TYR A 31 -13.69 -24.64 -1.37
CA TYR A 31 -14.50 -23.44 -1.12
C TYR A 31 -13.74 -22.41 -0.26
N ALA A 32 -13.33 -21.30 -0.87
CA ALA A 32 -12.68 -20.15 -0.25
C ALA A 32 -13.65 -19.01 0.10
N GLY A 33 -14.92 -19.15 -0.27
CA GLY A 33 -16.00 -18.22 0.05
C GLY A 33 -16.28 -17.19 -1.05
N GLY A 34 -17.57 -16.89 -1.28
CA GLY A 34 -18.01 -15.96 -2.32
C GLY A 34 -18.01 -14.47 -1.90
N LYS A 35 -18.01 -13.57 -2.88
CA LYS A 35 -18.13 -12.11 -2.71
C LYS A 35 -19.58 -11.63 -2.73
N TRP A 36 -20.48 -12.35 -2.08
CA TRP A 36 -21.92 -12.19 -2.25
C TRP A 36 -22.41 -10.77 -1.94
N GLY A 37 -22.05 -10.21 -0.77
CA GLY A 37 -22.49 -8.86 -0.41
C GLY A 37 -21.89 -7.73 -1.25
N GLY A 38 -20.77 -7.96 -1.94
CA GLY A 38 -20.22 -6.99 -2.90
C GLY A 38 -20.92 -7.11 -4.25
N LEU A 39 -20.96 -8.32 -4.81
CA LEU A 39 -21.40 -8.56 -6.18
C LEU A 39 -22.92 -8.62 -6.35
N TYR A 40 -23.65 -9.11 -5.36
CA TYR A 40 -25.09 -9.40 -5.51
C TYR A 40 -25.99 -8.39 -4.81
N LEU A 41 -25.44 -7.60 -3.88
CA LEU A 41 -26.20 -6.62 -3.10
C LEU A 41 -25.78 -5.17 -3.38
N ARG A 42 -24.52 -4.93 -3.76
CA ARG A 42 -23.95 -3.57 -3.89
C ARG A 42 -23.35 -3.27 -5.26
N ALA A 43 -23.23 -4.25 -6.15
CA ALA A 43 -22.60 -4.00 -7.44
C ALA A 43 -23.55 -3.20 -8.34
N PRO A 44 -23.10 -2.04 -8.83
CA PRO A 44 -23.89 -1.21 -9.75
C PRO A 44 -23.97 -1.85 -11.13
N ASP A 45 -24.91 -1.40 -11.96
CA ASP A 45 -25.10 -1.94 -13.32
C ASP A 45 -23.86 -1.83 -14.20
N ILE A 46 -23.16 -0.69 -14.10
CA ILE A 46 -21.90 -0.46 -14.83
C ILE A 46 -20.86 -1.55 -14.57
N TYR A 47 -20.82 -2.17 -13.38
CA TYR A 47 -19.89 -3.27 -13.10
C TYR A 47 -20.11 -4.45 -14.05
N PHE A 48 -21.35 -4.87 -14.26
CA PHE A 48 -21.68 -6.00 -15.13
C PHE A 48 -21.50 -5.66 -16.60
N ARG A 49 -21.88 -4.45 -17.02
CA ARG A 49 -21.66 -3.99 -18.40
C ARG A 49 -20.18 -3.95 -18.74
N ILE A 50 -19.33 -3.51 -17.80
CA ILE A 50 -17.88 -3.54 -17.98
C ILE A 50 -17.37 -4.97 -18.12
N LEU A 51 -17.80 -5.91 -17.27
CA LEU A 51 -17.36 -7.30 -17.39
C LEU A 51 -17.75 -7.92 -18.75
N GLU A 52 -18.95 -7.62 -19.25
CA GLU A 52 -19.42 -8.10 -20.56
C GLU A 52 -18.62 -7.49 -21.71
N LYS A 53 -18.40 -6.16 -21.66
CA LYS A 53 -17.75 -5.40 -22.72
C LYS A 53 -16.23 -5.56 -22.74
N ALA A 54 -15.63 -5.74 -21.57
CA ALA A 54 -14.19 -5.93 -21.44
C ALA A 54 -13.72 -7.25 -22.07
N GLY A 55 -14.55 -8.29 -22.08
CA GLY A 55 -14.18 -9.59 -22.66
C GLY A 55 -12.89 -10.13 -22.05
N ASP A 56 -11.85 -10.27 -22.88
CA ASP A 56 -10.51 -10.76 -22.54
C ASP A 56 -9.53 -9.65 -22.12
N LYS A 57 -9.98 -8.40 -22.00
CA LYS A 57 -9.12 -7.24 -21.69
C LYS A 57 -8.90 -7.01 -20.19
N LEU A 58 -9.54 -7.80 -19.34
CA LEU A 58 -9.31 -7.82 -17.89
C LEU A 58 -8.56 -9.09 -17.54
N VAL A 59 -7.52 -8.94 -16.73
CA VAL A 59 -6.69 -10.04 -16.20
C VAL A 59 -6.67 -9.97 -14.68
N ARG A 60 -6.44 -11.10 -14.00
CA ARG A 60 -6.17 -11.05 -12.57
C ARG A 60 -4.81 -10.42 -12.32
N LEU A 61 -4.67 -9.65 -11.24
CA LEU A 61 -3.37 -9.05 -10.91
C LEU A 61 -2.27 -10.12 -10.79
N SER A 62 -2.57 -11.31 -10.26
CA SER A 62 -1.63 -12.43 -10.15
C SER A 62 -1.08 -12.92 -11.50
N GLU A 63 -1.79 -12.68 -12.61
CA GLU A 63 -1.35 -13.07 -13.95
C GLU A 63 -0.26 -12.13 -14.49
N VAL A 64 -0.19 -10.89 -13.99
CA VAL A 64 0.75 -9.86 -14.48
C VAL A 64 1.74 -9.35 -13.42
N ALA A 65 1.50 -9.61 -12.13
CA ALA A 65 2.40 -9.25 -11.06
C ALA A 65 2.32 -10.20 -9.86
N GLU A 66 3.42 -10.35 -9.12
CA GLU A 66 3.41 -10.96 -7.78
C GLU A 66 3.11 -9.89 -6.74
N VAL A 67 2.19 -10.15 -5.82
CA VAL A 67 1.89 -9.27 -4.69
C VAL A 67 2.52 -9.87 -3.43
N ARG A 68 3.53 -9.21 -2.89
CA ARG A 68 4.24 -9.70 -1.69
C ARG A 68 4.01 -8.76 -0.51
N ARG A 69 3.68 -9.32 0.65
CA ARG A 69 3.54 -8.52 1.89
C ARG A 69 4.89 -7.97 2.34
N GLY A 70 4.91 -6.69 2.75
CA GLY A 70 6.09 -6.06 3.34
C GLY A 70 6.60 -6.74 4.61
N PHE A 71 7.81 -6.39 5.02
CA PHE A 71 8.52 -7.08 6.10
C PHE A 71 8.02 -6.68 7.48
N THR A 72 8.07 -7.62 8.42
CA THR A 72 7.82 -7.34 9.84
C THR A 72 9.14 -7.32 10.60
N THR A 73 9.46 -6.22 11.28
CA THR A 73 10.69 -6.12 12.08
C THR A 73 10.60 -6.88 13.40
N GLY A 74 9.42 -6.91 14.03
CA GLY A 74 9.22 -7.48 15.38
C GLY A 74 9.73 -6.57 16.52
N ALA A 75 10.52 -5.53 16.21
CA ALA A 75 11.10 -4.59 17.18
C ALA A 75 11.36 -3.22 16.51
N ASN A 76 10.29 -2.51 16.15
CA ASN A 76 10.38 -1.24 15.40
C ASN A 76 11.34 -0.21 16.02
N ASP A 77 11.39 -0.12 17.35
CA ASP A 77 12.26 0.85 18.04
C ASP A 77 13.75 0.57 17.87
N PHE A 78 14.14 -0.64 17.51
CA PHE A 78 15.50 -0.96 17.09
C PHE A 78 15.65 -0.75 15.58
N PHE A 79 14.79 -1.37 14.77
CA PHE A 79 15.01 -1.41 13.33
C PHE A 79 14.78 -0.08 12.62
N TYR A 80 13.88 0.78 13.12
CA TYR A 80 13.57 2.06 12.49
C TYR A 80 14.38 3.18 13.11
N LEU A 81 15.13 3.85 12.25
CA LEU A 81 16.12 4.85 12.57
C LEU A 81 15.68 6.19 11.97
N LYS A 82 15.74 7.25 12.78
CA LYS A 82 15.64 8.63 12.31
C LYS A 82 17.04 9.14 11.99
N VAL A 83 17.19 9.82 10.86
CA VAL A 83 18.43 10.49 10.52
C VAL A 83 18.51 11.79 11.31
N LEU A 84 19.65 12.07 11.94
CA LEU A 84 19.82 13.21 12.84
C LEU A 84 20.23 14.47 12.07
N PRO A 85 19.74 15.66 12.47
CA PRO A 85 20.20 16.93 11.90
C PRO A 85 21.59 17.35 12.40
N HIS A 86 22.19 16.58 13.32
CA HIS A 86 23.49 16.84 13.90
C HIS A 86 24.29 15.53 14.06
N ARG A 87 25.59 15.67 14.30
CA ARG A 87 26.54 14.57 14.44
C ARG A 87 26.74 14.23 15.93
N PRO A 88 26.25 13.09 16.45
CA PRO A 88 26.40 12.73 17.86
C PRO A 88 27.82 12.27 18.18
N ILE A 89 28.12 12.03 19.47
CA ILE A 89 29.36 11.34 19.86
C ILE A 89 29.23 9.87 19.48
N CYS A 90 30.21 9.33 18.76
CA CYS A 90 30.19 7.94 18.31
C CYS A 90 30.27 6.97 19.50
N PRO A 91 29.29 6.08 19.71
CA PRO A 91 29.31 5.11 20.80
C PRO A 91 30.48 4.12 20.71
N LEU A 92 31.04 3.92 19.51
CA LEU A 92 32.15 2.99 19.29
C LEU A 92 33.51 3.58 19.66
N CYS A 93 33.79 4.83 19.27
CA CYS A 93 35.13 5.43 19.38
C CYS A 93 35.21 6.71 20.22
N GLY A 94 34.08 7.23 20.72
CA GLY A 94 34.03 8.42 21.56
C GLY A 94 34.28 9.75 20.83
N LYS A 95 34.32 9.76 19.49
CA LYS A 95 34.58 10.96 18.67
C LYS A 95 33.37 11.34 17.82
N VAL A 96 33.32 12.58 17.37
CA VAL A 96 32.38 13.04 16.34
C VAL A 96 32.99 12.77 14.96
N HIS A 97 32.23 12.15 14.05
CA HIS A 97 32.69 11.88 12.69
C HIS A 97 32.29 13.03 11.76
N GLU A 98 33.18 14.00 11.54
CA GLU A 98 32.90 15.22 10.76
C GLU A 98 32.41 14.96 9.33
N LYS A 99 32.81 13.83 8.73
CA LYS A 99 32.39 13.42 7.37
C LYS A 99 31.10 12.61 7.34
N ALA A 100 30.51 12.30 8.50
CA ALA A 100 29.24 11.60 8.54
C ALA A 100 28.11 12.51 8.05
N LEU A 101 27.15 11.92 7.34
CA LEU A 101 26.01 12.61 6.78
C LEU A 101 24.98 12.92 7.87
N THR A 102 24.55 14.17 7.93
CA THR A 102 23.34 14.61 8.65
C THR A 102 22.10 14.40 7.78
N GLN A 103 20.93 14.68 8.34
CA GLN A 103 19.65 14.62 7.64
C GLN A 103 19.64 15.42 6.33
N GLU A 104 20.11 16.66 6.35
CA GLU A 104 20.11 17.54 5.16
C GLU A 104 21.09 17.04 4.08
N GLU A 105 22.27 16.60 4.51
CA GLU A 105 23.33 16.11 3.61
C GLU A 105 22.93 14.79 2.95
N GLU A 106 22.32 13.87 3.71
CA GLU A 106 21.81 12.61 3.16
C GLU A 106 20.61 12.86 2.24
N ALA A 107 19.66 13.74 2.62
CA ALA A 107 18.53 14.12 1.79
C ALA A 107 18.95 14.70 0.43
N THR A 108 20.11 15.37 0.37
CA THR A 108 20.67 15.92 -0.87
C THR A 108 21.02 14.82 -1.89
N TYR A 109 21.47 13.64 -1.46
CA TYR A 109 21.69 12.50 -2.37
C TYR A 109 20.36 12.04 -2.97
N TRP A 110 19.36 11.83 -2.12
CA TRP A 110 18.04 11.37 -2.54
C TRP A 110 17.33 12.35 -3.48
N ALA A 111 17.46 13.67 -3.23
CA ALA A 111 16.92 14.71 -4.10
C ALA A 111 17.54 14.70 -5.51
N LYS A 112 18.76 14.19 -5.67
CA LYS A 112 19.44 13.98 -6.96
C LYS A 112 19.13 12.62 -7.59
N GLY A 113 18.36 11.77 -6.90
CA GLY A 113 18.13 10.38 -7.29
C GLY A 113 19.32 9.46 -7.06
N GLU A 114 20.29 9.87 -6.24
CA GLU A 114 21.48 9.10 -5.91
C GLU A 114 21.35 8.46 -4.52
N ARG A 115 22.01 7.31 -4.32
CA ARG A 115 22.16 6.70 -3.00
C ARG A 115 23.42 7.25 -2.33
N PRO A 116 23.43 7.50 -1.01
CA PRO A 116 24.66 7.79 -0.29
C PRO A 116 25.71 6.70 -0.52
N PRO A 117 27.02 7.04 -0.59
CA PRO A 117 28.07 6.05 -0.77
C PRO A 117 28.02 4.98 0.33
N GLU A 118 28.13 3.70 -0.04
CA GLU A 118 27.93 2.57 0.89
C GLU A 118 28.75 2.65 2.19
N LYS A 119 29.97 3.19 2.12
CA LYS A 119 30.89 3.35 3.26
C LYS A 119 30.69 4.65 4.05
N ALA A 120 29.84 5.57 3.57
CA ALA A 120 29.56 6.81 4.29
C ALA A 120 28.83 6.47 5.59
N LEU A 121 29.21 7.17 6.67
CA LEU A 121 28.50 7.10 7.93
C LEU A 121 27.30 8.05 7.89
N VAL A 122 26.18 7.61 8.43
CA VAL A 122 24.97 8.42 8.58
C VAL A 122 24.67 8.56 10.07
N ALA A 123 24.47 9.80 10.53
CA ALA A 123 24.09 10.08 11.90
C ALA A 123 22.63 9.69 12.13
N VAL A 124 22.37 8.76 13.06
CA VAL A 124 21.03 8.19 13.26
C VAL A 124 20.68 8.01 14.73
N ARG A 125 19.37 7.95 14.99
CA ARG A 125 18.77 7.64 16.28
C ARG A 125 17.70 6.57 16.16
N ASN A 126 17.70 5.59 17.07
CA ASN A 126 16.64 4.60 17.14
C ASN A 126 15.49 5.01 18.09
N GLY A 127 14.44 4.21 18.19
CA GLY A 127 13.32 4.43 19.11
C GLY A 127 13.64 4.20 20.59
N LEU A 128 14.78 3.58 20.90
CA LEU A 128 15.25 3.29 22.26
C LEU A 128 16.19 4.38 22.83
N GLY A 129 16.43 5.46 22.06
CA GLY A 129 17.28 6.57 22.48
C GLY A 129 18.76 6.41 22.19
N TRP A 130 19.18 5.33 21.50
CA TRP A 130 20.55 5.22 21.01
C TRP A 130 20.78 6.21 19.87
N GLU A 131 21.84 7.01 19.98
CA GLU A 131 22.34 7.90 18.94
C GLU A 131 23.76 7.49 18.56
N GLY A 132 24.05 7.49 17.27
CA GLY A 132 25.35 7.11 16.77
C GLY A 132 25.41 7.18 15.26
N TYR A 133 26.29 6.34 14.69
CA TYR A 133 26.53 6.29 13.26
C TYR A 133 26.30 4.88 12.75
N LEU A 134 25.79 4.77 11.53
CA LEU A 134 25.72 3.52 10.79
C LEU A 134 26.19 3.74 9.37
N GLU A 135 26.85 2.75 8.79
CA GLU A 135 27.23 2.77 7.38
C GLU A 135 25.99 2.77 6.49
N ALA A 136 25.98 3.59 5.43
CA ALA A 136 24.86 3.70 4.52
C ALA A 136 24.47 2.34 3.88
N ALA A 137 25.44 1.43 3.69
CA ALA A 137 25.21 0.09 3.17
C ALA A 137 24.20 -0.76 3.97
N VAL A 138 24.02 -0.48 5.26
CA VAL A 138 23.08 -1.21 6.12
C VAL A 138 21.78 -0.44 6.37
N LEU A 139 21.60 0.70 5.71
CA LEU A 139 20.44 1.57 5.84
C LEU A 139 19.66 1.62 4.52
N ARG A 140 18.35 1.43 4.61
CA ARG A 140 17.45 1.74 3.48
C ARG A 140 16.33 2.68 3.93
N PRO A 141 15.90 3.66 3.13
CA PRO A 141 14.64 4.35 3.38
C PRO A 141 13.50 3.35 3.56
N VAL A 142 12.63 3.55 4.55
CA VAL A 142 11.49 2.67 4.81
C VAL A 142 10.17 3.44 4.72
N PHE A 143 9.29 2.99 3.84
CA PHE A 143 7.94 3.49 3.73
C PHE A 143 7.03 2.61 4.59
N LYS A 144 6.48 3.16 5.68
CA LYS A 144 5.73 2.38 6.68
C LYS A 144 4.24 2.53 6.56
N SER A 145 3.77 3.67 6.08
CA SER A 145 2.33 3.87 5.90
C SER A 145 2.02 4.89 4.82
N PRO A 146 0.81 4.80 4.21
CA PRO A 146 0.32 5.81 3.27
C PRO A 146 0.29 7.24 3.82
N LYS A 147 0.36 7.45 5.14
CA LYS A 147 0.36 8.79 5.76
C LYS A 147 1.71 9.51 5.62
N GLU A 148 2.78 8.78 5.32
CA GLU A 148 4.13 9.35 5.16
C GLU A 148 4.34 9.94 3.76
N ALA A 149 3.43 9.67 2.81
CA ALA A 149 3.49 10.19 1.45
C ALA A 149 2.38 11.23 1.22
N PRO A 150 2.72 12.51 0.97
CA PRO A 150 1.73 13.53 0.62
C PRO A 150 1.19 13.38 -0.81
N ALA A 151 1.98 12.75 -1.70
CA ALA A 151 1.67 12.47 -3.10
C ALA A 151 1.84 10.97 -3.41
N LEU A 152 1.54 10.54 -4.64
CA LEU A 152 1.70 9.13 -5.03
C LEU A 152 3.16 8.73 -5.24
N THR A 153 4.04 9.67 -5.57
CA THR A 153 5.48 9.44 -5.55
C THR A 153 5.98 9.38 -4.11
N VAL A 154 6.65 8.29 -3.76
CA VAL A 154 7.30 8.12 -2.46
C VAL A 154 8.59 8.94 -2.43
N ASP A 155 8.54 10.09 -1.76
CA ASP A 155 9.74 10.85 -1.39
C ASP A 155 10.45 10.13 -0.23
N VAL A 156 11.70 9.71 -0.47
CA VAL A 156 12.51 8.95 0.48
C VAL A 156 13.36 9.83 1.41
N GLY A 157 13.55 11.11 1.06
CA GLY A 157 14.42 12.02 1.81
C GLY A 157 14.00 12.18 3.26
N ASN A 158 12.68 12.24 3.49
CA ASN A 158 12.07 12.44 4.81
C ASN A 158 11.65 11.16 5.53
N LEU A 159 11.81 9.99 4.89
CA LEU A 159 11.45 8.72 5.51
C LEU A 159 12.47 8.34 6.59
N ASN A 160 12.02 7.53 7.56
CA ASN A 160 12.96 6.81 8.41
C ASN A 160 13.86 5.91 7.56
N ARG A 161 14.97 5.47 8.15
CA ARG A 161 15.76 4.35 7.65
C ARG A 161 15.37 3.08 8.40
N VAL A 162 15.50 1.94 7.73
CA VAL A 162 15.50 0.62 8.35
C VAL A 162 16.92 0.07 8.39
N PHE A 163 17.33 -0.49 9.51
CA PHE A 163 18.53 -1.32 9.60
C PHE A 163 18.28 -2.63 8.84
N LEU A 164 18.85 -2.73 7.64
CA LEU A 164 18.63 -3.83 6.70
C LEU A 164 19.95 -4.23 6.03
N PRO A 165 20.84 -4.93 6.76
CA PRO A 165 22.10 -5.41 6.19
C PRO A 165 21.87 -6.45 5.09
N ALA A 166 22.80 -6.52 4.13
CA ALA A 166 22.70 -7.40 2.96
C ALA A 166 22.81 -8.90 3.29
N SER A 167 23.39 -9.26 4.43
CA SER A 167 23.57 -10.65 4.84
C SER A 167 23.20 -10.84 6.32
N GLY A 168 22.94 -12.09 6.71
CA GLY A 168 22.80 -12.50 8.10
C GLY A 168 24.13 -12.94 8.75
N ASP A 169 25.28 -12.68 8.11
CA ASP A 169 26.59 -13.01 8.67
C ASP A 169 27.16 -11.79 9.43
N TYR A 170 27.25 -11.92 10.75
CA TYR A 170 27.81 -10.90 11.63
C TYR A 170 29.24 -10.49 11.22
N GLN A 171 30.03 -11.42 10.69
CA GLN A 171 31.42 -11.14 10.28
C GLN A 171 31.51 -10.31 9.01
N THR A 172 30.42 -10.16 8.26
CA THR A 172 30.36 -9.28 7.09
C THR A 172 29.79 -7.91 7.40
N LEU A 173 29.20 -7.72 8.60
CA LEU A 173 28.70 -6.42 9.00
C LEU A 173 29.84 -5.40 9.05
N PRO A 174 29.62 -4.16 8.58
CA PRO A 174 30.51 -3.04 8.83
C PRO A 174 30.68 -2.77 10.32
N LEU A 175 31.72 -2.01 10.67
CA LEU A 175 32.17 -1.87 12.05
C LEU A 175 31.13 -1.20 12.97
N HIS A 176 30.47 -0.12 12.53
CA HIS A 176 29.46 0.54 13.36
C HIS A 176 28.17 -0.28 13.43
N ALA A 177 27.81 -0.96 12.34
CA ALA A 177 26.71 -1.92 12.32
C ALA A 177 26.88 -3.05 13.36
N ARG A 178 28.09 -3.60 13.52
CA ARG A 178 28.38 -4.59 14.58
C ARG A 178 28.14 -4.01 15.97
N ASN A 179 28.73 -2.85 16.25
CA ASN A 179 28.55 -2.16 17.53
C ASN A 179 27.07 -1.86 17.83
N TYR A 180 26.28 -1.56 16.79
CA TYR A 180 24.84 -1.34 16.93
C TYR A 180 24.06 -2.62 17.26
N VAL A 181 24.44 -3.74 16.63
CA VAL A 181 23.91 -5.07 16.98
C VAL A 181 24.27 -5.43 18.43
N ASP A 182 25.52 -5.26 18.84
CA ASP A 182 25.98 -5.56 20.20
C ASP A 182 25.21 -4.75 21.26
N TYR A 183 24.93 -3.48 20.97
CA TYR A 183 24.03 -2.65 21.77
C TYR A 183 22.62 -3.27 21.85
N GLY A 184 22.06 -3.72 20.73
CA GLY A 184 20.75 -4.35 20.67
C GLY A 184 20.64 -5.66 21.48
N GLU A 185 21.75 -6.38 21.66
CA GLU A 185 21.81 -7.59 22.47
C GLU A 185 21.78 -7.33 23.97
N GLN A 186 22.14 -6.11 24.39
CA GLN A 186 22.31 -5.76 25.81
C GLN A 186 21.26 -4.77 26.32
N VAL A 187 20.67 -3.97 25.42
CA VAL A 187 19.73 -2.90 25.80
C VAL A 187 18.53 -3.44 26.58
N PRO A 188 18.16 -2.87 27.74
CA PRO A 188 16.91 -3.20 28.41
C PRO A 188 15.70 -2.78 27.58
N VAL A 189 14.72 -3.68 27.42
CA VAL A 189 13.52 -3.43 26.61
C VAL A 189 12.27 -3.68 27.44
N VAL A 190 11.37 -2.70 27.48
CA VAL A 190 10.04 -2.83 28.12
C VAL A 190 9.04 -3.39 27.12
N VAL A 191 8.36 -4.48 27.48
CA VAL A 191 7.35 -5.11 26.62
C VAL A 191 6.12 -4.20 26.50
N ALA A 192 5.86 -3.71 25.30
CA ALA A 192 4.78 -2.75 25.04
C ALA A 192 3.37 -3.37 25.00
N ARG A 193 3.24 -4.66 24.63
CA ARG A 193 1.95 -5.32 24.35
C ARG A 193 1.97 -6.81 24.72
N GLY A 194 0.78 -7.39 24.87
CA GLY A 194 0.60 -8.82 25.16
C GLY A 194 0.59 -9.15 26.66
N ARG A 195 0.62 -10.44 27.00
CA ARG A 195 0.50 -10.93 28.39
C ARG A 195 1.64 -10.45 29.30
N SER A 196 2.83 -10.24 28.73
CA SER A 196 4.02 -9.79 29.46
C SER A 196 4.19 -8.26 29.46
N ARG A 197 3.15 -7.49 29.13
CA ARG A 197 3.22 -6.02 29.05
C ARG A 197 3.76 -5.43 30.36
N GLY A 198 4.73 -4.53 30.25
CA GLY A 198 5.39 -3.88 31.39
C GLY A 198 6.60 -4.63 31.94
N GLN A 199 6.82 -5.89 31.54
CA GLN A 199 8.04 -6.61 31.89
C GLN A 199 9.25 -5.99 31.19
N THR A 200 10.38 -5.91 31.90
CA THR A 200 11.67 -5.50 31.33
C THR A 200 12.49 -6.75 31.01
N LEU A 201 12.96 -6.85 29.78
CA LEU A 201 13.82 -7.91 29.28
C LEU A 201 15.21 -7.36 28.96
N VAL A 202 16.23 -8.21 29.02
CA VAL A 202 17.58 -7.85 28.58
C VAL A 202 17.73 -8.22 27.11
N GLY A 203 17.99 -7.22 26.28
CA GLY A 203 18.23 -7.36 24.85
C GLY A 203 16.96 -7.52 24.00
N ILE A 204 17.03 -7.01 22.77
CA ILE A 204 16.03 -7.21 21.71
C ILE A 204 15.80 -8.69 21.37
N PRO A 205 16.81 -9.60 21.36
CA PRO A 205 16.60 -11.02 21.06
C PRO A 205 15.61 -11.72 22.00
N SER A 206 15.45 -11.20 23.21
CA SER A 206 14.56 -11.76 24.24
C SER A 206 13.08 -11.45 23.98
N LEU A 207 12.75 -10.55 23.03
CA LEU A 207 11.37 -10.28 22.66
C LEU A 207 10.74 -11.50 21.97
N SER A 208 9.52 -11.87 22.37
CA SER A 208 8.80 -13.00 21.78
C SER A 208 8.54 -12.86 20.28
N THR A 209 8.49 -11.63 19.77
CA THR A 209 8.35 -11.27 18.35
C THR A 209 9.66 -11.42 17.55
N VAL A 210 10.79 -11.57 18.23
CA VAL A 210 12.14 -11.63 17.63
C VAL A 210 12.83 -12.97 17.90
N GLN A 211 12.53 -13.62 19.04
CA GLN A 211 13.20 -14.83 19.55
C GLN A 211 13.25 -16.01 18.58
N GLY A 212 12.41 -16.05 17.54
CA GLY A 212 12.40 -17.10 16.51
C GLY A 212 13.33 -16.83 15.31
N ARG A 213 13.88 -15.61 15.19
CA ARG A 213 14.69 -15.20 14.05
C ARG A 213 16.18 -15.46 14.32
N ARG A 214 16.90 -15.99 13.32
CA ARG A 214 18.33 -16.35 13.41
C ARG A 214 19.11 -15.83 12.18
N PRO A 215 20.11 -14.95 12.34
CA PRO A 215 20.33 -14.15 13.54
C PRO A 215 19.15 -13.19 13.79
N TRP A 216 18.99 -12.72 15.02
CA TRP A 216 17.81 -11.95 15.45
C TRP A 216 17.63 -10.60 14.74
N TRP A 217 18.71 -10.04 14.21
CA TRP A 217 18.74 -8.75 13.52
C TRP A 217 18.59 -8.85 11.99
N TRP A 218 18.62 -10.05 11.40
CA TRP A 218 18.55 -10.20 9.95
C TRP A 218 17.11 -10.36 9.46
N LEU A 219 16.61 -9.34 8.73
CA LEU A 219 15.23 -9.34 8.22
C LEU A 219 15.04 -10.14 6.93
N GLY A 220 16.09 -10.78 6.42
CA GLY A 220 16.08 -11.50 5.15
C GLY A 220 16.31 -10.59 3.94
N GLU A 221 16.27 -11.21 2.76
CA GLU A 221 16.39 -10.51 1.49
C GLU A 221 15.01 -10.06 0.97
N TRP A 222 14.97 -8.81 0.49
CA TRP A 222 13.75 -8.16 0.02
C TRP A 222 13.95 -7.63 -1.40
N PRO A 223 13.04 -7.98 -2.33
CA PRO A 223 13.11 -7.45 -3.68
C PRO A 223 12.77 -5.96 -3.68
N GLU A 224 13.28 -5.26 -4.68
CA GLU A 224 12.99 -3.86 -4.91
C GLU A 224 11.73 -3.72 -5.78
N ALA A 225 10.70 -3.06 -5.28
CA ALA A 225 9.45 -2.85 -5.99
C ALA A 225 9.23 -1.35 -6.27
N GLN A 226 8.82 -1.03 -7.49
CA GLN A 226 8.47 0.35 -7.87
C GLN A 226 6.99 0.67 -7.68
N VAL A 227 6.14 -0.33 -7.49
CA VAL A 227 4.71 -0.15 -7.24
C VAL A 227 4.36 -0.71 -5.86
N ILE A 228 3.61 0.06 -5.08
CA ILE A 228 3.22 -0.29 -3.71
C ILE A 228 1.70 -0.18 -3.56
N LEU A 229 1.08 -1.21 -3.01
CA LEU A 229 -0.33 -1.22 -2.65
C LEU A 229 -0.52 -1.19 -1.13
N PRO A 230 -1.53 -0.48 -0.61
CA PRO A 230 -1.82 -0.45 0.82
C PRO A 230 -2.61 -1.67 1.29
N MET A 231 -2.37 -2.12 2.53
CA MET A 231 -3.27 -3.08 3.20
C MET A 231 -4.59 -2.42 3.61
N PHE A 232 -4.55 -1.13 3.96
CA PHE A 232 -5.72 -0.40 4.47
C PHE A 232 -6.01 0.86 3.66
N GLU A 233 -7.26 1.04 3.24
CA GLU A 233 -7.71 2.22 2.49
C GLU A 233 -9.00 2.82 3.07
N ARG A 234 -9.09 4.15 3.09
CA ARG A 234 -10.32 4.90 3.46
C ARG A 234 -10.86 5.62 2.22
N ALA A 235 -11.08 6.93 2.28
CA ALA A 235 -11.59 7.74 1.15
C ALA A 235 -10.63 7.85 -0.03
N ARG A 236 -9.33 7.84 0.26
CA ARG A 236 -8.27 7.99 -0.72
C ARG A 236 -7.93 6.63 -1.34
N LYS A 237 -7.71 6.61 -2.66
CA LYS A 237 -7.39 5.42 -3.45
C LYS A 237 -6.05 5.62 -4.13
N TYR A 238 -5.15 4.65 -3.97
CA TYR A 238 -3.79 4.83 -4.47
C TYR A 238 -3.06 3.50 -4.68
N ALA A 239 -2.23 3.48 -5.71
CA ALA A 239 -1.02 2.68 -5.78
C ALA A 239 0.16 3.66 -5.89
N PHE A 240 1.14 3.53 -5.00
CA PHE A 240 2.26 4.47 -4.94
C PHE A 240 3.35 4.10 -5.94
N TRP A 241 4.04 5.13 -6.45
CA TRP A 241 5.25 5.04 -7.23
C TRP A 241 6.48 5.16 -6.33
N ASN A 242 7.38 4.17 -6.38
CA ASN A 242 8.55 4.04 -5.51
C ASN A 242 9.85 4.07 -6.34
N PRO A 243 10.21 5.22 -6.94
CA PRO A 243 11.33 5.32 -7.88
C PRO A 243 12.69 5.03 -7.23
N HIS A 244 12.83 5.25 -5.92
CA HIS A 244 14.08 5.04 -5.19
C HIS A 244 14.11 3.71 -4.42
N HIS A 245 13.13 2.84 -4.64
CA HIS A 245 13.07 1.50 -4.06
C HIS A 245 13.17 1.48 -2.53
N ALA A 246 12.40 2.34 -1.86
CA ALA A 246 12.25 2.29 -0.41
C ALA A 246 11.81 0.89 0.04
N ALA A 247 12.32 0.45 1.18
CA ALA A 247 11.93 -0.78 1.83
C ALA A 247 10.48 -0.65 2.36
N ILE A 248 9.70 -1.73 2.31
CA ILE A 248 8.26 -1.70 2.52
C ILE A 248 7.86 -2.41 3.82
N ASP A 249 7.27 -1.68 4.77
CA ASP A 249 6.71 -2.23 6.00
C ASP A 249 5.49 -3.12 5.72
N ASN A 250 5.17 -3.97 6.68
CA ASN A 250 4.11 -4.94 6.60
C ASN A 250 2.66 -4.41 6.50
N ALA A 251 2.44 -3.10 6.70
CA ALA A 251 1.17 -2.43 6.44
C ALA A 251 0.93 -2.16 4.93
N LEU A 252 1.89 -2.50 4.09
CA LEU A 252 1.93 -2.27 2.66
C LEU A 252 2.39 -3.54 1.92
N TYR A 253 2.17 -3.56 0.62
CA TYR A 253 2.51 -4.67 -0.27
C TYR A 253 3.40 -4.20 -1.41
N LEU A 254 4.42 -4.99 -1.70
CA LEU A 254 5.23 -4.88 -2.90
C LEU A 254 4.42 -5.46 -4.06
N VAL A 255 4.40 -4.76 -5.20
CA VAL A 255 3.89 -5.29 -6.46
C VAL A 255 5.06 -5.44 -7.42
N LEU A 256 5.35 -6.69 -7.79
CA LEU A 256 6.48 -7.07 -8.62
C LEU A 256 5.96 -7.46 -10.01
N PRO A 257 6.09 -6.60 -11.03
CA PRO A 257 5.62 -6.92 -12.37
C PRO A 257 6.35 -8.16 -12.90
N ARG A 258 5.64 -9.01 -13.65
CA ARG A 258 6.27 -10.07 -14.43
C ARG A 258 7.10 -9.46 -15.56
N TYR A 259 8.07 -10.21 -16.08
CA TYR A 259 9.09 -9.73 -17.03
C TYR A 259 8.55 -8.93 -18.23
N GLU A 260 7.40 -9.32 -18.79
CA GLU A 260 6.82 -8.69 -19.98
C GLU A 260 5.92 -7.48 -19.68
N ILE A 261 5.77 -7.10 -18.41
CA ILE A 261 4.81 -6.09 -17.98
C ILE A 261 5.51 -4.77 -17.74
N ASP A 262 5.14 -3.76 -18.52
CA ASP A 262 5.58 -2.39 -18.29
C ASP A 262 5.04 -1.86 -16.95
N VAL A 263 5.96 -1.40 -16.11
CA VAL A 263 5.66 -1.01 -14.73
C VAL A 263 4.77 0.23 -14.65
N LEU A 264 4.88 1.17 -15.61
CA LEU A 264 4.07 2.38 -15.62
C LEU A 264 2.64 2.07 -16.08
N ARG A 265 2.47 1.17 -17.06
CA ARG A 265 1.14 0.68 -17.46
C ARG A 265 0.46 -0.07 -16.32
N LEU A 266 1.21 -0.90 -15.58
CA LEU A 266 0.69 -1.56 -14.38
C LEU A 266 0.28 -0.54 -13.31
N LEU A 267 1.10 0.49 -13.08
CA LEU A 267 0.79 1.58 -12.14
C LEU A 267 -0.49 2.34 -12.53
N ILE A 268 -0.73 2.57 -13.82
CA ILE A 268 -1.96 3.21 -14.34
C ILE A 268 -3.16 2.30 -14.12
N ALA A 269 -3.06 1.02 -14.48
CA ALA A 269 -4.13 0.05 -14.25
C ALA A 269 -4.56 0.03 -12.77
N LEU A 270 -3.59 0.01 -11.86
CA LEU A 270 -3.79 -0.01 -10.40
C LEU A 270 -4.22 1.33 -9.80
N ASN A 271 -4.07 2.44 -10.50
CA ASN A 271 -4.59 3.73 -10.06
C ASN A 271 -5.92 4.11 -10.73
N SER A 272 -6.40 3.34 -11.69
CA SER A 272 -7.63 3.64 -12.43
C SER A 272 -8.88 3.75 -11.55
N SER A 273 -9.83 4.58 -11.97
CA SER A 273 -11.16 4.67 -11.35
C SER A 273 -11.93 3.35 -11.43
N LEU A 274 -11.67 2.55 -12.47
CA LEU A 274 -12.19 1.19 -12.55
C LEU A 274 -11.63 0.29 -11.43
N PHE A 275 -10.33 0.34 -11.16
CA PHE A 275 -9.76 -0.43 -10.06
C PHE A 275 -10.24 0.06 -8.70
N ALA A 276 -10.49 1.37 -8.54
CA ALA A 276 -11.15 1.91 -7.35
C ALA A 276 -12.54 1.30 -7.11
N LEU A 277 -13.36 1.17 -8.18
CA LEU A 277 -14.64 0.48 -8.15
C LEU A 277 -14.49 -0.99 -7.70
N PHE A 278 -13.58 -1.74 -8.33
CA PHE A 278 -13.34 -3.14 -7.99
C PHE A 278 -12.86 -3.32 -6.54
N LYS A 279 -12.02 -2.42 -6.03
CA LYS A 279 -11.61 -2.43 -4.62
C LYS A 279 -12.81 -2.30 -3.68
N GLU A 280 -13.75 -1.38 -3.91
CA GLU A 280 -14.94 -1.23 -3.05
C GLU A 280 -15.88 -2.44 -3.07
N LEU A 281 -15.99 -3.10 -4.22
CA LEU A 281 -16.86 -4.26 -4.40
C LEU A 281 -16.26 -5.55 -3.83
N LEU A 282 -14.96 -5.78 -4.05
CA LEU A 282 -14.31 -7.06 -3.80
C LEU A 282 -13.53 -7.12 -2.48
N ALA A 283 -13.16 -5.96 -1.92
CA ALA A 283 -12.56 -5.88 -0.60
C ALA A 283 -13.60 -5.90 0.52
N ARG A 284 -13.13 -6.10 1.76
CA ARG A 284 -13.97 -6.13 2.95
C ARG A 284 -13.42 -5.18 4.02
N PRO A 285 -14.27 -4.59 4.87
CA PRO A 285 -13.81 -3.91 6.07
C PRO A 285 -13.04 -4.87 7.00
N PRO A 286 -12.06 -4.39 7.80
CA PRO A 286 -11.45 -5.21 8.83
C PRO A 286 -12.45 -5.51 9.96
N GLU A 287 -12.27 -6.65 10.61
CA GLU A 287 -12.99 -7.00 11.83
C GLU A 287 -12.69 -5.96 12.93
N GLY A 288 -13.73 -5.28 13.42
CA GLY A 288 -13.60 -4.29 14.52
C GLY A 288 -13.00 -2.93 14.13
N GLY A 289 -12.92 -2.58 12.85
CA GLY A 289 -12.38 -1.30 12.41
C GLY A 289 -13.37 -0.14 12.50
N GLY A 290 -13.13 0.81 13.42
CA GLY A 290 -13.84 2.09 13.43
C GLY A 290 -13.50 2.97 12.22
N GLY A 291 -14.46 3.77 11.73
CA GLY A 291 -14.23 4.77 10.68
C GLY A 291 -14.13 4.23 9.24
N GLY A 292 -14.53 2.98 9.03
CA GLY A 292 -14.84 2.41 7.73
C GLY A 292 -13.68 2.17 6.78
N PRO A 293 -12.45 1.79 7.21
CA PRO A 293 -11.41 1.38 6.26
C PRO A 293 -11.78 0.06 5.55
N LEU A 294 -11.27 -0.15 4.35
CA LEU A 294 -11.11 -1.48 3.76
C LEU A 294 -9.83 -2.09 4.31
N GLN A 295 -9.85 -3.40 4.51
CA GLN A 295 -8.64 -4.19 4.66
C GLN A 295 -8.54 -5.14 3.46
N ILE A 296 -7.49 -4.95 2.67
CA ILE A 296 -7.25 -5.73 1.46
C ILE A 296 -6.06 -6.65 1.74
N LYS A 297 -6.28 -7.95 1.64
CA LYS A 297 -5.22 -8.98 1.80
C LYS A 297 -4.55 -9.27 0.46
N VAL A 298 -3.37 -9.87 0.50
CA VAL A 298 -2.60 -10.29 -0.69
C VAL A 298 -3.46 -11.08 -1.67
N TYR A 299 -4.08 -12.18 -1.20
CA TYR A 299 -4.95 -13.01 -2.04
C TYR A 299 -6.15 -12.25 -2.65
N GLN A 300 -6.60 -11.15 -2.02
CA GLN A 300 -7.68 -10.35 -2.60
C GLN A 300 -7.16 -9.47 -3.72
N TYR A 301 -5.96 -8.89 -3.57
CA TYR A 301 -5.32 -8.16 -4.66
C TYR A 301 -4.99 -9.09 -5.82
N GLU A 302 -4.42 -10.26 -5.55
CA GLU A 302 -4.05 -11.27 -6.56
C GLU A 302 -5.24 -11.65 -7.47
N GLU A 303 -6.42 -11.83 -6.89
CA GLU A 303 -7.64 -12.20 -7.63
C GLU A 303 -8.43 -11.00 -8.18
N MET A 304 -8.07 -9.75 -7.84
CA MET A 304 -8.80 -8.59 -8.36
C MET A 304 -8.53 -8.41 -9.86
N PRO A 305 -9.58 -8.22 -10.67
CA PRO A 305 -9.40 -7.92 -12.08
C PRO A 305 -8.81 -6.52 -12.26
N ILE A 306 -7.91 -6.38 -13.23
CA ILE A 306 -7.38 -5.09 -13.70
C ILE A 306 -7.38 -5.06 -15.22
N PRO A 307 -7.45 -3.87 -15.85
CA PRO A 307 -7.15 -3.73 -17.27
C PRO A 307 -5.78 -4.34 -17.56
N ASP A 308 -5.68 -5.18 -18.59
CA ASP A 308 -4.41 -5.81 -18.97
C ASP A 308 -3.38 -4.71 -19.30
N PRO A 309 -2.29 -4.57 -18.50
CA PRO A 309 -1.26 -3.57 -18.77
C PRO A 309 -0.62 -3.72 -20.15
N LYS A 310 -0.63 -4.91 -20.76
CA LYS A 310 -0.10 -5.13 -22.12
C LYS A 310 -0.92 -4.38 -23.17
N LEU A 311 -2.22 -4.20 -22.94
CA LEU A 311 -3.16 -3.57 -23.87
C LEU A 311 -3.23 -2.05 -23.70
N LEU A 312 -2.81 -1.51 -22.55
CA LEU A 312 -2.84 -0.08 -22.29
C LEU A 312 -1.86 0.67 -23.20
N SER A 313 -2.32 1.79 -23.77
CA SER A 313 -1.42 2.72 -24.46
C SER A 313 -0.42 3.33 -23.46
N PRO A 314 0.81 3.64 -23.90
CA PRO A 314 1.78 4.28 -23.03
C PRO A 314 1.24 5.65 -22.56
N PRO A 315 1.44 6.02 -21.29
CA PRO A 315 0.99 7.32 -20.79
C PRO A 315 1.75 8.45 -21.47
N THR A 316 1.06 9.56 -21.70
CA THR A 316 1.73 10.84 -21.90
C THR A 316 2.47 11.20 -20.61
N GLN A 317 3.73 11.62 -20.75
CA GLN A 317 4.62 11.88 -19.61
C GLN A 317 4.05 12.93 -18.64
N LYS A 318 3.56 14.07 -19.17
CA LYS A 318 3.11 15.19 -18.35
C LYS A 318 1.89 14.88 -17.45
N PRO A 319 0.78 14.32 -17.96
CA PRO A 319 -0.32 13.89 -17.09
C PRO A 319 0.09 12.89 -16.00
N LEU A 320 0.97 11.94 -16.32
CA LEU A 320 1.48 10.99 -15.33
C LEU A 320 2.30 11.68 -14.24
N GLU A 321 3.22 12.58 -14.61
CA GLU A 321 4.01 13.36 -13.65
C GLU A 321 3.13 14.20 -12.73
N ASP A 322 2.13 14.89 -13.28
CA ASP A 322 1.19 15.70 -12.51
C ASP A 322 0.35 14.84 -11.56
N PHE A 323 -0.14 13.69 -12.04
CA PHE A 323 -0.87 12.70 -11.25
C PHE A 323 -0.04 12.21 -10.06
N LEU A 324 1.24 11.91 -10.30
CA LEU A 324 2.13 11.33 -9.30
C LEU A 324 2.66 12.33 -8.28
N ALA A 325 2.77 13.61 -8.64
CA ALA A 325 3.36 14.66 -7.82
C ALA A 325 2.36 15.43 -6.95
N ARG A 326 1.08 15.51 -7.37
CA ARG A 326 0.09 16.30 -6.64
C ARG A 326 -0.41 15.63 -5.34
N PRO A 327 -1.00 16.40 -4.41
CA PRO A 327 -1.62 15.83 -3.21
C PRO A 327 -2.73 14.82 -3.53
N ILE A 328 -2.77 13.74 -2.75
CA ILE A 328 -3.79 12.68 -2.87
C ILE A 328 -5.11 13.15 -2.25
N ARG A 329 -6.17 13.27 -3.06
CA ARG A 329 -7.48 13.74 -2.62
C ARG A 329 -8.42 12.59 -2.29
N ASN A 330 -9.53 12.89 -1.61
CA ASN A 330 -10.59 11.90 -1.46
C ASN A 330 -11.09 11.50 -2.84
N PHE A 331 -11.49 10.24 -3.02
CA PHE A 331 -11.79 9.74 -4.36
C PHE A 331 -12.91 10.52 -5.07
N TRP A 332 -13.93 11.00 -4.36
CA TRP A 332 -14.96 11.87 -4.97
C TRP A 332 -14.39 13.21 -5.47
N GLU A 333 -13.42 13.80 -4.77
CA GLU A 333 -12.73 15.03 -5.22
C GLU A 333 -11.85 14.78 -6.45
N GLU A 334 -11.28 13.57 -6.58
CA GLU A 334 -10.49 13.16 -7.75
C GLU A 334 -11.34 13.12 -9.03
N VAL A 335 -12.61 12.72 -8.89
CA VAL A 335 -13.56 12.57 -10.00
C VAL A 335 -14.50 13.78 -10.15
N GLY A 336 -14.22 14.88 -9.42
CA GLY A 336 -14.98 16.13 -9.52
C GLY A 336 -16.40 16.07 -8.95
N LEU A 337 -16.62 15.23 -7.94
CA LEU A 337 -17.92 15.00 -7.31
C LEU A 337 -17.92 15.43 -5.85
N THR A 338 -19.09 15.85 -5.37
CA THR A 338 -19.30 16.30 -3.98
C THR A 338 -20.39 15.45 -3.31
N PRO A 339 -20.13 14.86 -2.13
CA PRO A 339 -21.15 14.18 -1.35
C PRO A 339 -22.08 15.14 -0.59
N PRO A 340 -23.28 14.71 -0.15
CA PRO A 340 -23.94 13.45 -0.46
C PRO A 340 -24.65 13.47 -1.83
N GLY A 341 -25.02 12.31 -2.35
CA GLY A 341 -25.97 12.17 -3.47
C GLY A 341 -25.42 12.36 -4.88
N PHE A 342 -24.24 12.96 -5.06
CA PHE A 342 -23.48 12.95 -6.32
C PHE A 342 -24.28 13.31 -7.60
N ALA A 343 -25.23 14.24 -7.47
CA ALA A 343 -26.17 14.63 -8.54
C ALA A 343 -25.49 15.37 -9.72
N GLY A 344 -24.27 15.87 -9.52
CA GLY A 344 -23.49 16.51 -10.58
C GLY A 344 -23.00 15.54 -11.66
N LEU A 345 -22.63 16.10 -12.81
CA LEU A 345 -21.83 15.38 -13.80
C LEU A 345 -20.38 15.24 -13.27
N PRO A 346 -19.82 14.03 -13.22
CA PRO A 346 -18.42 13.85 -12.86
C PRO A 346 -17.49 14.71 -13.75
N ALA A 347 -16.56 15.40 -13.09
CA ALA A 347 -15.59 16.28 -13.71
C ALA A 347 -14.19 15.93 -13.18
N PRO A 348 -13.65 14.75 -13.55
CA PRO A 348 -12.36 14.28 -13.05
C PRO A 348 -11.25 15.29 -13.28
N LEU A 349 -10.30 15.32 -12.36
CA LEU A 349 -9.10 16.16 -12.50
C LEU A 349 -8.40 15.87 -13.84
N PRO A 350 -7.74 16.86 -14.48
CA PRO A 350 -7.19 16.67 -15.82
C PRO A 350 -6.22 15.49 -15.94
N ASP A 351 -5.33 15.32 -14.97
CA ASP A 351 -4.39 14.19 -14.89
C ASP A 351 -5.10 12.83 -14.70
N ARG A 352 -6.08 12.78 -13.78
CA ARG A 352 -6.95 11.63 -13.53
C ARG A 352 -7.67 11.21 -14.80
N LYS A 353 -8.35 12.15 -15.45
CA LYS A 353 -9.10 11.91 -16.69
C LYS A 353 -8.19 11.36 -17.76
N ALA A 354 -7.03 11.97 -17.97
CA ALA A 354 -6.07 11.53 -18.98
C ALA A 354 -5.60 10.09 -18.77
N LEU A 355 -5.37 9.67 -17.53
CA LEU A 355 -4.97 8.27 -17.23
C LEU A 355 -6.15 7.29 -17.31
N ASP A 356 -7.33 7.69 -16.84
CA ASP A 356 -8.54 6.86 -16.92
C ASP A 356 -9.03 6.70 -18.37
N ASP A 357 -8.86 7.71 -19.22
CA ASP A 357 -9.16 7.61 -20.65
C ASP A 357 -8.35 6.49 -21.32
N LEU A 358 -7.07 6.29 -20.97
CA LEU A 358 -6.27 5.16 -21.49
C LEU A 358 -6.92 3.81 -21.17
N VAL A 359 -7.46 3.67 -19.96
CA VAL A 359 -8.14 2.45 -19.51
C VAL A 359 -9.49 2.31 -20.20
N PHE A 360 -10.29 3.38 -20.22
CA PHE A 360 -11.64 3.36 -20.77
C PHE A 360 -11.65 3.18 -22.28
N ASP A 361 -10.71 3.79 -23.01
CA ASP A 361 -10.51 3.58 -24.44
C ASP A 361 -10.15 2.13 -24.74
N THR A 362 -9.24 1.54 -23.94
CA THR A 362 -8.86 0.13 -24.06
C THR A 362 -10.08 -0.79 -23.90
N LEU A 363 -10.93 -0.51 -22.92
CA LEU A 363 -12.18 -1.25 -22.67
C LEU A 363 -13.32 -0.87 -23.63
N GLY A 364 -13.18 0.19 -24.41
CA GLY A 364 -14.17 0.68 -25.36
C GLY A 364 -15.38 1.36 -24.72
N LEU A 365 -15.26 1.90 -23.50
CA LEU A 365 -16.40 2.49 -22.77
C LEU A 365 -16.90 3.78 -23.43
N SER A 366 -18.23 3.92 -23.53
CA SER A 366 -18.88 5.16 -23.97
C SER A 366 -18.74 6.26 -22.92
N GLU A 367 -19.00 7.52 -23.28
CA GLU A 367 -18.91 8.62 -22.33
C GLU A 367 -19.87 8.42 -21.14
N GLU A 368 -21.10 7.97 -21.40
CA GLU A 368 -22.09 7.67 -20.36
C GLU A 368 -21.58 6.60 -19.38
N GLU A 369 -20.96 5.54 -19.91
CA GLU A 369 -20.38 4.48 -19.10
C GLU A 369 -19.21 4.99 -18.23
N ARG A 370 -18.34 5.86 -18.77
CA ARG A 370 -17.24 6.49 -18.01
C ARG A 370 -17.79 7.32 -16.85
N GLN A 371 -18.80 8.14 -17.12
CA GLN A 371 -19.45 8.96 -16.10
C GLN A 371 -20.09 8.10 -15.00
N GLU A 372 -20.69 6.97 -15.36
CA GLU A 372 -21.24 6.03 -14.38
C GLU A 372 -20.13 5.35 -13.55
N VAL A 373 -19.00 4.96 -14.14
CA VAL A 373 -17.85 4.42 -13.37
C VAL A 373 -17.41 5.40 -12.29
N TYR A 374 -17.23 6.67 -12.65
CA TYR A 374 -16.81 7.70 -11.70
C TYR A 374 -17.82 7.88 -10.57
N ARG A 375 -19.11 8.01 -10.91
CA ARG A 375 -20.19 8.23 -9.94
C ARG A 375 -20.30 7.05 -8.98
N GLU A 376 -20.39 5.84 -9.49
CA GLU A 376 -20.60 4.64 -8.68
C GLU A 376 -19.41 4.32 -7.78
N ALA A 377 -18.18 4.50 -8.29
CA ALA A 377 -16.99 4.36 -7.47
C ALA A 377 -16.95 5.40 -6.35
N ALA A 378 -17.28 6.66 -6.62
CA ALA A 378 -17.36 7.72 -5.60
C ALA A 378 -18.46 7.44 -4.56
N GLN A 379 -19.62 6.96 -5.02
CA GLN A 379 -20.75 6.60 -4.18
C GLN A 379 -20.40 5.49 -3.20
N LEU A 380 -19.86 4.37 -3.68
CA LEU A 380 -19.47 3.25 -2.82
C LEU A 380 -18.40 3.64 -1.78
N VAL A 381 -17.40 4.44 -2.19
CA VAL A 381 -16.37 4.95 -1.27
C VAL A 381 -17.00 5.81 -0.18
N TRP A 382 -17.90 6.73 -0.53
CA TRP A 382 -18.53 7.63 0.41
C TRP A 382 -19.51 6.90 1.35
N GLU A 383 -20.40 6.06 0.82
CA GLU A 383 -21.37 5.29 1.61
C GLU A 383 -20.68 4.43 2.67
N ARG A 384 -19.57 3.77 2.32
CA ARG A 384 -18.77 3.00 3.29
C ARG A 384 -18.30 3.86 4.46
N ILE A 385 -17.88 5.09 4.17
CA ILE A 385 -17.33 6.02 5.17
C ILE A 385 -18.44 6.64 6.00
N ALA A 386 -19.52 7.08 5.36
CA ALA A 386 -20.70 7.64 6.00
C ALA A 386 -21.34 6.62 6.94
N LYS A 387 -21.53 5.37 6.48
CA LYS A 387 -22.02 4.26 7.32
C LYS A 387 -21.18 4.06 8.57
N ALA A 388 -19.86 4.13 8.43
CA ALA A 388 -18.96 3.91 9.57
C ALA A 388 -18.87 5.10 10.53
N ARG A 389 -19.39 6.28 10.16
CA ARG A 389 -19.53 7.45 11.03
C ARG A 389 -20.90 7.51 11.70
N GLY A 390 -21.87 6.74 11.21
CA GLY A 390 -23.27 6.87 11.61
C GLY A 390 -24.01 8.00 10.88
N ASP A 391 -23.43 8.52 9.79
CA ASP A 391 -24.00 9.63 9.01
C ASP A 391 -25.18 9.17 8.12
N LEU A 392 -25.38 7.86 7.97
CA LEU A 392 -26.54 7.27 7.31
C LEU A 392 -27.52 6.86 8.41
N GLU A 393 -28.63 7.57 8.55
CA GLU A 393 -29.72 7.19 9.46
C GLU A 393 -30.21 5.78 9.08
N GLU A 394 -30.40 4.91 10.08
CA GLU A 394 -31.16 3.67 9.91
C GLU A 394 -32.63 4.05 9.72
N GLU A 395 -33.04 4.34 8.49
CA GLU A 395 -34.46 4.34 8.15
C GLU A 395 -35.00 2.92 8.30
N GLY A 396 -35.59 2.62 9.46
CA GLY A 396 -36.48 1.46 9.63
C GLY A 396 -36.25 0.66 10.91
N GLY A 397 -36.79 1.15 12.02
CA GLY A 397 -36.87 0.43 13.30
C GLY A 397 -38.03 0.86 14.18
N THR A 398 -39.17 1.25 13.59
CA THR A 398 -40.46 1.34 14.29
C THR A 398 -41.46 0.44 13.57
N GLY A 399 -41.88 -0.63 14.25
CA GLY A 399 -42.86 -1.61 13.77
C GLY A 399 -42.59 -3.00 14.32
#